data_AF-A0A9P3FJL8-F1
#
_entry.id   AF-A0A9P3FJL8-F1
#
_cell.length_a   1.000
_cell.length_b   1.000
_cell.length_c   1.000
_cell.angle_alpha   90.00
_cell.angle_beta   90.00
_cell.angle_gamma   90.00
#
_symmetry.space_group_name_H-M   'P 1'
#
loop_
_entity.id
_entity.type
_entity.pdbx_description
1 polymer ?
#
loop_
_entity_poly.entity_id
_entity_poly.type
_entity_poly.pdbx_seq_one_letter_code
_entity_poly.pdbx_strand_id
1 'polypeptide(L)'
;MSAITLRPPTFSPANPPADFKNPSIAWLTETWHVTHSSLPMWKSKKNVRIQYTPLDPSSPSIAKENTDRIDDVVTSQPLHGVKVSTIRGVDTVAGNGDSRGEWNWRGKGWLMIASSHWEVLGWGEEQNNNGNKWAVTCFAKTLFTPAGIDVYSQGRRGVLPETLEEIKTALAQVDDEDIKKMAKDIFAIVIDDSRKD
;
A
#
# COMPACT_ATOMS: atom_id res chain seq x y z
N MET A 1 -17.67 14.08 -9.29
CA MET A 1 -16.51 13.17 -9.33
C MET A 1 -17.05 11.76 -9.48
N SER A 2 -16.40 10.89 -10.27
CA SER A 2 -16.79 9.49 -10.38
C SER A 2 -16.52 8.78 -9.05
N ALA A 3 -17.36 7.82 -8.66
CA ALA A 3 -17.16 7.07 -7.42
C ALA A 3 -15.83 6.28 -7.46
N ILE A 4 -15.15 6.19 -6.31
CA ILE A 4 -13.94 5.37 -6.16
C ILE A 4 -14.30 3.89 -6.32
N THR A 5 -13.57 3.19 -7.18
CA THR A 5 -13.70 1.75 -7.40
C THR A 5 -12.53 1.02 -6.74
N LEU A 6 -12.85 0.08 -5.84
CA LEU A 6 -11.88 -0.82 -5.24
C LEU A 6 -12.22 -2.26 -5.61
N ARG A 7 -11.19 -3.08 -5.82
CA ARG A 7 -11.34 -4.53 -6.03
C ARG A 7 -11.15 -5.31 -4.72
N PRO A 8 -11.72 -6.52 -4.58
CA PRO A 8 -11.28 -7.48 -3.57
C PRO A 8 -9.83 -7.93 -3.83
N PRO A 9 -9.09 -8.37 -2.79
CA PRO A 9 -7.77 -8.98 -2.97
C PRO A 9 -7.88 -10.33 -3.70
N THR A 10 -6.83 -10.79 -4.36
CA THR A 10 -6.81 -12.07 -5.10
C THR A 10 -6.90 -13.32 -4.21
N PHE A 11 -6.67 -13.17 -2.90
CA PHE A 11 -6.95 -14.20 -1.90
C PHE A 11 -8.40 -14.20 -1.38
N SER A 12 -9.27 -13.33 -1.94
CA SER A 12 -10.73 -13.38 -1.79
C SER A 12 -11.36 -14.28 -2.86
N PRO A 13 -12.48 -14.97 -2.59
CA PRO A 13 -13.24 -15.66 -3.62
C PRO A 13 -14.03 -14.72 -4.55
N ALA A 14 -14.11 -13.42 -4.25
CA ALA A 14 -14.91 -12.46 -5.01
C ALA A 14 -14.23 -12.02 -6.32
N ASN A 15 -15.05 -11.66 -7.31
CA ASN A 15 -14.55 -11.21 -8.60
C ASN A 15 -14.20 -9.72 -8.58
N PRO A 16 -13.07 -9.31 -9.18
CA PRO A 16 -12.78 -7.89 -9.33
C PRO A 16 -13.72 -7.22 -10.35
N PRO A 17 -13.94 -5.90 -10.24
CA PRO A 17 -14.60 -5.13 -11.29
C PRO A 17 -13.90 -5.33 -12.63
N ALA A 18 -14.66 -5.59 -13.70
CA ALA A 18 -14.11 -5.99 -15.01
C ALA A 18 -13.20 -4.92 -15.65
N ASP A 19 -13.41 -3.65 -15.30
CA ASP A 19 -12.68 -2.49 -15.78
C ASP A 19 -11.51 -2.08 -14.87
N PHE A 20 -11.32 -2.75 -13.72
CA PHE A 20 -10.22 -2.44 -12.83
C PHE A 20 -8.86 -2.64 -13.52
N LYS A 21 -7.99 -1.64 -13.39
CA LYS A 21 -6.61 -1.69 -13.88
C LYS A 21 -5.65 -1.45 -12.73
N ASN A 22 -4.62 -2.27 -12.66
CA ASN A 22 -3.51 -2.06 -11.74
C ASN A 22 -2.71 -0.81 -12.14
N PRO A 23 -2.13 -0.07 -11.17
CA PRO A 23 -1.26 1.04 -11.49
C PRO A 23 0.00 0.55 -12.21
N SER A 24 0.58 1.41 -13.04
CA SER A 24 1.88 1.10 -13.65
C SER A 24 2.99 1.16 -12.61
N ILE A 25 4.11 0.50 -12.88
CA ILE A 25 5.31 0.57 -12.03
C ILE A 25 5.77 2.03 -11.84
N ALA A 26 5.78 2.81 -12.91
CA ALA A 26 6.14 4.23 -12.86
C ALA A 26 5.18 5.03 -11.95
N TRP A 27 3.88 4.70 -11.95
CA TRP A 27 2.91 5.37 -11.09
C TRP A 27 3.11 5.03 -9.60
N LEU A 28 3.49 3.78 -9.29
CA LEU A 28 3.77 3.33 -7.92
C LEU A 28 5.08 3.87 -7.34
N THR A 29 6.00 4.35 -8.17
CA THR A 29 7.35 4.82 -7.78
C THR A 29 7.29 6.24 -7.20
N GLU A 30 6.62 6.37 -6.05
CA GLU A 30 6.48 7.60 -5.28
C GLU A 30 7.12 7.45 -3.90
N THR A 31 7.22 8.56 -3.16
CA THR A 31 7.35 8.50 -1.70
C THR A 31 5.95 8.53 -1.09
N TRP A 32 5.46 7.35 -0.72
CA TRP A 32 4.16 7.18 -0.09
C TRP A 32 4.24 7.48 1.40
N HIS A 33 3.25 8.20 1.91
CA HIS A 33 2.99 8.36 3.33
C HIS A 33 1.81 7.47 3.71
N VAL A 34 2.00 6.57 4.69
CA VAL A 34 0.88 5.79 5.25
C VAL A 34 0.13 6.71 6.19
N THR A 35 -1.07 7.10 5.80
CA THR A 35 -1.86 8.13 6.51
C THR A 35 -2.96 7.51 7.35
N HIS A 36 -3.50 6.38 6.90
CA HIS A 36 -4.47 5.60 7.65
C HIS A 36 -4.17 4.11 7.48
N SER A 37 -4.55 3.33 8.48
CA SER A 37 -4.31 1.88 8.46
C SER A 37 -5.26 1.13 9.38
N SER A 38 -5.52 -0.15 9.12
CA SER A 38 -6.08 -1.10 10.09
C SER A 38 -5.02 -2.00 10.75
N LEU A 39 -3.77 -1.96 10.31
CA LEU A 39 -2.67 -2.78 10.85
C LEU A 39 -2.25 -2.31 12.26
N PRO A 40 -2.41 -3.13 13.31
CA PRO A 40 -2.11 -2.72 14.68
C PRO A 40 -0.65 -2.33 14.92
N MET A 41 0.30 -2.85 14.12
CA MET A 41 1.72 -2.54 14.27
C MET A 41 2.01 -1.04 14.12
N TRP A 42 1.20 -0.32 13.34
CA TRP A 42 1.35 1.12 13.13
C TRP A 42 0.87 1.98 14.30
N LYS A 43 0.09 1.43 15.25
CA LYS A 43 -0.36 2.17 16.45
C LYS A 43 0.80 2.66 17.33
N SER A 44 1.95 2.00 17.25
CA SER A 44 3.18 2.37 17.99
C SER A 44 4.16 3.23 17.17
N LYS A 45 3.77 3.62 15.95
CA LYS A 45 4.62 4.32 14.98
C LYS A 45 4.01 5.64 14.54
N LYS A 46 4.85 6.47 13.92
CA LYS A 46 4.47 7.74 13.30
C LYS A 46 5.36 8.02 12.09
N ASN A 47 4.95 8.98 11.25
CA ASN A 47 5.71 9.42 10.07
C ASN A 47 6.17 8.25 9.18
N VAL A 48 5.26 7.31 8.93
CA VAL A 48 5.52 6.10 8.14
C VAL A 48 5.61 6.48 6.67
N ARG A 49 6.71 6.13 6.03
CA ARG A 49 6.94 6.29 4.58
C ARG A 49 7.30 4.99 3.93
N ILE A 50 6.84 4.78 2.72
CA ILE A 50 7.16 3.64 1.86
C ILE A 50 7.66 4.20 0.53
N GLN A 51 8.76 3.65 0.05
CA GLN A 51 9.30 4.00 -1.25
C GLN A 51 9.58 2.73 -2.04
N TYR A 52 8.97 2.66 -3.22
CA TYR A 52 9.20 1.60 -4.18
C TYR A 52 10.21 2.06 -5.24
N THR A 53 11.19 1.24 -5.57
CA THR A 53 12.16 1.53 -6.64
C THR A 53 12.22 0.35 -7.61
N PRO A 54 11.95 0.54 -8.92
CA PRO A 54 12.05 -0.52 -9.91
C PRO A 54 13.43 -1.19 -9.91
N LEU A 55 13.48 -2.51 -9.91
CA LEU A 55 14.70 -3.30 -10.04
C LEU A 55 14.80 -3.90 -11.45
N ASP A 56 15.99 -4.39 -11.80
CA ASP A 56 16.14 -5.20 -13.00
C ASP A 56 15.21 -6.43 -12.95
N PRO A 57 14.52 -6.73 -14.05
CA PRO A 57 13.57 -7.83 -14.12
C PRO A 57 14.25 -9.17 -13.84
N SER A 58 13.49 -10.16 -13.36
CA SER A 58 14.00 -11.50 -13.07
C SER A 58 14.43 -12.27 -14.33
N SER A 59 13.89 -11.89 -15.49
CA SER A 59 14.14 -12.53 -16.80
C SER A 59 14.30 -11.47 -17.89
N PRO A 60 15.20 -11.68 -18.89
CA PRO A 60 15.31 -10.81 -20.07
C PRO A 60 14.03 -10.71 -20.91
N SER A 61 13.08 -11.64 -20.77
CA SER A 61 11.80 -11.62 -21.48
C SER A 61 10.81 -10.60 -20.91
N ILE A 62 11.08 -10.05 -19.72
CA ILE A 62 10.22 -9.08 -19.05
C ILE A 62 10.74 -7.68 -19.38
N ALA A 63 9.85 -6.81 -19.87
CA ALA A 63 10.18 -5.43 -20.20
C ALA A 63 10.58 -4.66 -18.93
N LYS A 64 11.61 -3.81 -19.01
CA LYS A 64 12.16 -3.10 -17.83
C LYS A 64 11.15 -2.14 -17.22
N GLU A 65 10.37 -1.48 -18.07
CA GLU A 65 9.27 -0.57 -17.70
C GLU A 65 8.12 -1.29 -16.98
N ASN A 66 8.02 -2.60 -17.14
CA ASN A 66 7.05 -3.46 -16.47
C ASN A 66 7.77 -4.53 -15.64
N THR A 67 8.86 -4.17 -14.96
CA THR A 67 9.64 -5.10 -14.13
C THR A 67 8.74 -5.88 -13.16
N ASP A 68 9.12 -7.12 -12.88
CA ASP A 68 8.45 -7.99 -11.92
C ASP A 68 9.05 -7.89 -10.51
N ARG A 69 9.96 -6.93 -10.29
CA ARG A 69 10.70 -6.76 -9.04
C ARG A 69 10.82 -5.28 -8.68
N ILE A 70 10.51 -4.94 -7.44
CA ILE A 70 10.72 -3.59 -6.88
C ILE A 70 11.43 -3.68 -5.52
N ASP A 71 12.35 -2.75 -5.26
CA ASP A 71 12.92 -2.53 -3.93
C ASP A 71 11.87 -1.81 -3.08
N ASP A 72 11.70 -2.26 -1.85
CA ASP A 72 10.79 -1.64 -0.88
C ASP A 72 11.59 -1.14 0.33
N VAL A 73 11.51 0.16 0.56
CA VAL A 73 12.09 0.82 1.71
C VAL A 73 10.98 1.45 2.55
N VAL A 74 10.71 0.84 3.70
CA VAL A 74 9.78 1.36 4.70
C VAL A 74 10.56 2.07 5.79
N THR A 75 10.18 3.29 6.11
CA THR A 75 10.75 4.05 7.22
C THR A 75 9.68 4.55 8.17
N SER A 76 9.98 4.58 9.46
CA SER A 76 9.04 5.09 10.47
C SER A 76 9.79 5.59 11.69
N GLN A 77 9.10 6.36 12.54
CA GLN A 77 9.57 6.68 13.88
C GLN A 77 8.69 5.99 14.92
N PRO A 78 9.22 5.68 16.12
CA PRO A 78 8.36 5.31 17.24
C PRO A 78 7.44 6.49 17.61
N LEU A 79 6.22 6.19 18.06
CA LEU A 79 5.23 7.21 18.44
C LEU A 79 5.81 8.25 19.43
N HIS A 80 6.57 7.79 20.41
CA HIS A 80 7.23 8.61 21.42
C HIS A 80 8.76 8.67 21.22
N GLY A 81 9.22 8.97 20.00
CA GLY A 81 10.63 9.23 19.74
C GLY A 81 10.90 9.81 18.36
N VAL A 82 12.18 10.04 18.09
CA VAL A 82 12.63 10.74 16.86
C VAL A 82 13.53 9.90 15.96
N LYS A 83 14.04 8.77 16.46
CA LYS A 83 14.93 7.90 15.70
C LYS A 83 14.17 7.24 14.56
N VAL A 84 14.59 7.50 13.33
CA VAL A 84 14.07 6.82 12.14
C VAL A 84 14.57 5.37 12.14
N SER A 85 13.63 4.45 11.98
CA SER A 85 13.87 3.02 11.73
C SER A 85 13.64 2.75 10.25
N THR A 86 14.42 1.84 9.68
CA THR A 86 14.34 1.46 8.26
C THR A 86 14.19 -0.05 8.14
N ILE A 87 13.21 -0.47 7.36
CA ILE A 87 12.98 -1.84 6.91
C ILE A 87 13.23 -1.84 5.41
N ARG A 88 13.93 -2.86 4.92
CA ARG A 88 14.21 -3.03 3.50
C ARG A 88 13.78 -4.42 3.06
N GLY A 89 13.19 -4.51 1.89
CA GLY A 89 12.79 -5.76 1.27
C GLY A 89 12.82 -5.68 -0.24
N VAL A 90 12.42 -6.78 -0.87
CA VAL A 90 12.14 -6.84 -2.31
C VAL A 90 10.75 -7.40 -2.45
N ASP A 91 9.94 -6.73 -3.27
CA ASP A 91 8.69 -7.28 -3.75
C ASP A 91 8.92 -7.96 -5.10
N THR A 92 8.35 -9.15 -5.24
CA THR A 92 8.27 -9.88 -6.50
C THR A 92 6.81 -10.03 -6.90
N VAL A 93 6.47 -9.83 -8.17
CA VAL A 93 5.09 -9.95 -8.65
C VAL A 93 4.50 -11.31 -8.28
N ALA A 94 3.27 -11.27 -7.77
CA ALA A 94 2.47 -12.43 -7.43
C ALA A 94 1.29 -12.65 -8.39
N GLY A 95 0.98 -11.64 -9.23
CA GLY A 95 -0.04 -11.70 -10.26
C GLY A 95 0.42 -12.44 -11.52
N ASN A 96 -0.51 -12.62 -12.46
CA ASN A 96 -0.25 -13.29 -13.74
C ASN A 96 -0.07 -12.27 -14.87
N GLY A 97 0.71 -12.66 -15.90
CA GLY A 97 0.92 -11.87 -17.11
C GLY A 97 1.50 -10.49 -16.81
N ASP A 98 0.84 -9.46 -17.32
CA ASP A 98 1.29 -8.06 -17.20
C ASP A 98 0.80 -7.36 -15.92
N SER A 99 0.10 -8.07 -15.01
CA SER A 99 -0.39 -7.48 -13.77
C SER A 99 0.76 -7.05 -12.85
N ARG A 100 0.65 -5.82 -12.29
CA ARG A 100 1.58 -5.28 -11.28
C ARG A 100 0.84 -4.79 -10.03
N GLY A 101 -0.26 -5.45 -9.70
CA GLY A 101 -1.10 -5.14 -8.54
C GLY A 101 -0.82 -5.97 -7.30
N GLU A 102 -0.24 -7.16 -7.47
CA GLU A 102 -0.09 -8.17 -6.42
C GLU A 102 1.39 -8.51 -6.23
N TRP A 103 1.84 -8.56 -4.98
CA TRP A 103 3.25 -8.58 -4.64
C TRP A 103 3.53 -9.52 -3.46
N ASN A 104 4.59 -10.30 -3.58
CA ASN A 104 5.19 -11.04 -2.49
C ASN A 104 6.42 -10.28 -2.01
N TRP A 105 6.35 -9.77 -0.79
CA TRP A 105 7.46 -9.08 -0.14
C TRP A 105 8.36 -10.08 0.59
N ARG A 106 9.67 -9.86 0.52
CA ARG A 106 10.66 -10.54 1.37
C ARG A 106 11.66 -9.54 1.92
N GLY A 107 11.88 -9.59 3.24
CA GLY A 107 12.85 -8.72 3.91
C GLY A 107 14.29 -8.97 3.46
N LYS A 108 15.16 -7.96 3.60
CA LYS A 108 16.61 -8.06 3.37
C LYS A 108 17.37 -8.24 4.68
N GLY A 109 18.57 -8.84 4.58
CA GLY A 109 19.47 -9.02 5.73
C GLY A 109 18.87 -9.94 6.80
N TRP A 110 18.85 -9.50 8.06
CA TRP A 110 18.29 -10.28 9.16
C TRP A 110 16.77 -10.53 9.03
N LEU A 111 16.07 -9.75 8.19
CA LEU A 111 14.63 -9.89 7.93
C LEU A 111 14.30 -10.86 6.79
N MET A 112 15.26 -11.60 6.23
CA MET A 112 14.98 -12.55 5.12
C MET A 112 13.98 -13.67 5.49
N ILE A 113 13.76 -13.92 6.78
CA ILE A 113 12.75 -14.88 7.26
C ILE A 113 11.32 -14.31 7.24
N ALA A 114 11.18 -12.99 7.13
CA ALA A 114 9.88 -12.33 7.08
C ALA A 114 9.43 -12.19 5.62
N SER A 115 8.18 -12.57 5.38
CA SER A 115 7.51 -12.40 4.10
C SER A 115 6.07 -11.96 4.33
N SER A 116 5.53 -11.19 3.38
CA SER A 116 4.11 -10.86 3.31
C SER A 116 3.64 -10.94 1.86
N HIS A 117 2.32 -11.05 1.70
CA HIS A 117 1.67 -10.87 0.41
C HIS A 117 0.81 -9.61 0.51
N TRP A 118 0.91 -8.71 -0.46
CA TRP A 118 0.15 -7.47 -0.48
C TRP A 118 -0.30 -7.09 -1.88
N GLU A 119 -1.37 -6.30 -1.94
CA GLU A 119 -2.04 -5.98 -3.18
C GLU A 119 -2.55 -4.53 -3.19
N VAL A 120 -2.57 -3.89 -4.36
CA VAL A 120 -3.27 -2.62 -4.59
C VAL A 120 -4.74 -2.91 -4.85
N LEU A 121 -5.61 -2.50 -3.93
CA LEU A 121 -7.07 -2.62 -4.08
C LEU A 121 -7.66 -1.48 -4.89
N GLY A 122 -7.02 -0.32 -4.90
CA GLY A 122 -7.38 0.81 -5.74
C GLY A 122 -6.44 1.98 -5.57
N TRP A 123 -6.54 2.93 -6.49
CA TRP A 123 -5.60 4.03 -6.61
C TRP A 123 -6.23 5.17 -7.41
N GLY A 124 -5.68 6.37 -7.28
CA GLY A 124 -6.14 7.53 -8.02
C GLY A 124 -5.42 8.81 -7.64
N GLU A 125 -5.93 9.92 -8.16
CA GLU A 125 -5.36 11.26 -7.95
C GLU A 125 -6.48 12.25 -7.61
N GLU A 126 -6.23 13.12 -6.64
CA GLU A 126 -7.16 14.16 -6.25
C GLU A 126 -7.06 15.37 -7.17
N GLN A 127 -8.07 15.57 -8.02
CA GLN A 127 -8.12 16.72 -8.93
C GLN A 127 -8.12 18.06 -8.17
N ASN A 128 -8.77 18.10 -7.00
CA ASN A 128 -8.90 19.30 -6.17
C ASN A 128 -7.80 19.44 -5.09
N ASN A 129 -6.75 18.62 -5.17
CA ASN A 129 -5.60 18.68 -4.27
C ASN A 129 -4.29 18.52 -5.05
N ASN A 130 -4.14 19.31 -6.11
CA ASN A 130 -2.91 19.38 -6.93
C ASN A 130 -2.46 18.02 -7.51
N GLY A 131 -3.37 17.11 -7.81
CA GLY A 131 -3.03 15.78 -8.33
C GLY A 131 -2.39 14.88 -7.26
N ASN A 132 -2.65 15.14 -5.98
CA ASN A 132 -2.17 14.29 -4.89
C ASN A 132 -2.60 12.85 -5.11
N LYS A 133 -1.62 11.96 -5.31
CA LYS A 133 -1.87 10.55 -5.54
C LYS A 133 -2.23 9.84 -4.25
N TRP A 134 -3.09 8.84 -4.35
CA TRP A 134 -3.45 7.96 -3.24
C TRP A 134 -3.57 6.52 -3.72
N ALA A 135 -3.27 5.59 -2.82
CA ALA A 135 -3.45 4.16 -3.06
C ALA A 135 -4.03 3.49 -1.80
N VAL A 136 -4.85 2.47 -2.01
CA VAL A 136 -5.35 1.59 -0.96
C VAL A 136 -4.71 0.23 -1.17
N THR A 137 -3.94 -0.23 -0.19
CA THR A 137 -3.28 -1.54 -0.24
C THR A 137 -3.83 -2.47 0.82
N CYS A 138 -3.90 -3.76 0.51
CA CYS A 138 -4.27 -4.80 1.46
C CYS A 138 -3.12 -5.78 1.64
N PHE A 139 -2.92 -6.22 2.88
CA PHE A 139 -1.88 -7.17 3.29
C PHE A 139 -2.56 -8.44 3.79
N ALA A 140 -2.14 -9.59 3.27
CA ALA A 140 -2.57 -10.88 3.78
C ALA A 140 -2.01 -11.15 5.19
N LYS A 141 -2.72 -11.98 5.94
CA LYS A 141 -2.27 -12.43 7.27
C LYS A 141 -0.93 -13.16 7.16
N THR A 142 -0.01 -12.85 8.06
CA THR A 142 1.25 -13.59 8.25
C THR A 142 1.25 -14.32 9.59
N LEU A 143 2.33 -15.04 9.90
CA LEU A 143 2.53 -15.60 11.24
C LEU A 143 2.71 -14.51 12.33
N PHE A 144 3.08 -13.29 11.93
CA PHE A 144 3.45 -12.21 12.85
C PHE A 144 2.45 -11.06 12.86
N THR A 145 1.64 -10.91 11.81
CA THR A 145 0.70 -9.79 11.65
C THR A 145 -0.66 -10.29 11.16
N PRO A 146 -1.77 -9.70 11.64
CA PRO A 146 -3.07 -9.92 11.03
C PRO A 146 -3.08 -9.35 9.60
N ALA A 147 -4.10 -9.71 8.82
CA ALA A 147 -4.40 -8.99 7.59
C ALA A 147 -4.74 -7.52 7.91
N GLY A 148 -4.51 -6.62 6.96
CA GLY A 148 -4.80 -5.21 7.16
C GLY A 148 -4.83 -4.41 5.87
N ILE A 149 -5.29 -3.17 5.98
CA ILE A 149 -5.39 -2.20 4.90
C ILE A 149 -4.56 -0.99 5.29
N ASP A 150 -3.82 -0.45 4.34
CA ASP A 150 -3.20 0.86 4.44
C ASP A 150 -3.77 1.81 3.38
N VAL A 151 -3.90 3.09 3.74
CA VAL A 151 -4.21 4.18 2.82
C VAL A 151 -2.97 5.06 2.68
N TYR A 152 -2.40 5.05 1.48
CA TYR A 152 -1.24 5.83 1.11
C TYR A 152 -1.66 7.17 0.52
N SER A 153 -0.84 8.19 0.75
CA SER A 153 -0.90 9.45 0.03
C SER A 153 0.52 9.89 -0.35
N GLN A 154 0.69 10.40 -1.56
CA GLN A 154 1.95 11.03 -1.96
C GLN A 154 2.22 12.26 -1.08
N GLY A 155 1.19 13.07 -0.87
CA GLY A 155 1.18 14.22 0.02
C GLY A 155 1.29 13.82 1.48
N ARG A 156 2.26 14.41 2.19
CA ARG A 156 2.48 14.16 3.62
C ARG A 156 1.27 14.45 4.51
N ARG A 157 0.37 15.36 4.09
CA ARG A 157 -0.84 15.71 4.86
C ARG A 157 -1.97 14.69 4.67
N GLY A 158 -1.77 13.68 3.83
CA GLY A 158 -2.80 12.72 3.46
C GLY A 158 -3.69 13.20 2.32
N VAL A 159 -4.74 12.42 2.11
CA VAL A 159 -5.85 12.74 1.21
C VAL A 159 -6.79 13.77 1.86
N LEU A 160 -7.61 14.40 1.04
CA LEU A 160 -8.73 15.21 1.46
C LEU A 160 -9.73 14.38 2.29
N PRO A 161 -10.42 14.97 3.27
CA PRO A 161 -11.42 14.27 4.08
C PRO A 161 -12.51 13.58 3.25
N GLU A 162 -13.00 14.24 2.20
CA GLU A 162 -14.00 13.68 1.28
C GLU A 162 -13.48 12.44 0.55
N THR A 163 -12.22 12.45 0.10
CA THR A 163 -11.60 11.30 -0.56
C THR A 163 -11.40 10.15 0.41
N LEU A 164 -11.05 10.42 1.67
CA LEU A 164 -10.97 9.37 2.70
C LEU A 164 -12.34 8.72 2.95
N GLU A 165 -13.41 9.51 3.03
CA GLU A 165 -14.77 8.98 3.24
C GLU A 165 -15.27 8.21 2.01
N GLU A 166 -14.94 8.64 0.80
CA GLU A 166 -15.19 7.88 -0.43
C GLU A 166 -14.41 6.54 -0.44
N ILE A 167 -13.14 6.54 -0.02
CA ILE A 167 -12.34 5.31 0.12
C ILE A 167 -12.99 4.36 1.11
N LYS A 168 -13.40 4.83 2.30
CA LYS A 168 -14.06 3.99 3.31
C LYS A 168 -15.41 3.45 2.82
N THR A 169 -16.16 4.28 2.11
CA THR A 169 -17.45 3.88 1.52
C THR A 169 -17.23 2.78 0.47
N ALA A 170 -16.25 2.94 -0.41
CA ALA A 170 -15.89 1.94 -1.40
C ALA A 170 -15.40 0.64 -0.74
N LEU A 171 -14.58 0.72 0.30
CA LEU A 171 -14.14 -0.44 1.08
C LEU A 171 -15.31 -1.21 1.71
N ALA A 172 -16.32 -0.51 2.22
CA ALA A 172 -17.52 -1.12 2.79
C ALA A 172 -18.42 -1.80 1.74
N GLN A 173 -18.21 -1.50 0.45
CA GLN A 173 -18.95 -2.06 -0.69
C GLN A 173 -18.19 -3.18 -1.42
N VAL A 174 -16.90 -3.39 -1.13
CA VAL A 174 -16.15 -4.53 -1.66
C VAL A 174 -16.84 -5.82 -1.22
N ASP A 175 -17.03 -6.77 -2.15
CA ASP A 175 -17.68 -8.06 -1.89
C ASP A 175 -16.77 -9.02 -1.10
N ASP A 176 -16.28 -8.59 0.05
CA ASP A 176 -15.42 -9.37 0.93
C ASP A 176 -15.63 -8.92 2.38
N GLU A 177 -16.08 -9.83 3.24
CA GLU A 177 -16.42 -9.51 4.64
C GLU A 177 -15.19 -9.12 5.48
N ASP A 178 -14.01 -9.66 5.18
CA ASP A 178 -12.78 -9.30 5.88
C ASP A 178 -12.35 -7.88 5.50
N ILE A 179 -12.45 -7.50 4.21
CA ILE A 179 -12.25 -6.10 3.77
C ILE A 179 -13.23 -5.16 4.48
N LYS A 180 -14.53 -5.48 4.49
CA LYS A 180 -15.56 -4.66 5.16
C LYS A 180 -15.28 -4.50 6.65
N LYS A 181 -14.78 -5.55 7.31
CA LYS A 181 -14.39 -5.50 8.72
C LYS A 181 -13.16 -4.62 8.92
N MET A 182 -12.10 -4.84 8.15
CA MET A 182 -10.86 -4.05 8.24
C MET A 182 -11.12 -2.56 7.97
N ALA A 183 -12.06 -2.22 7.07
CA ALA A 183 -12.45 -0.85 6.80
C ALA A 183 -12.96 -0.10 8.04
N LYS A 184 -13.69 -0.79 8.93
CA LYS A 184 -14.19 -0.23 10.19
C LYS A 184 -13.08 0.01 11.23
N ASP A 185 -11.99 -0.73 11.11
CA ASP A 185 -10.85 -0.70 12.03
C ASP A 185 -9.77 0.31 11.61
N ILE A 186 -9.96 1.01 10.48
CA ILE A 186 -9.02 2.02 9.98
C ILE A 186 -8.87 3.17 10.98
N PHE A 187 -7.63 3.46 11.37
CA PHE A 187 -7.24 4.59 12.23
C PHE A 187 -6.20 5.47 11.53
N ALA A 188 -6.14 6.74 11.91
CA ALA A 188 -5.14 7.69 11.39
C ALA A 188 -3.75 7.41 11.98
N ILE A 189 -2.73 7.48 11.14
CA ILE A 189 -1.33 7.43 11.55
C ILE A 189 -0.88 8.83 11.98
N VAL A 190 -0.16 8.91 13.09
CA VAL A 190 0.40 10.18 13.55
C VAL A 190 1.45 10.68 12.56
N ILE A 191 1.28 11.91 12.10
CA ILE A 191 2.23 12.62 11.24
C ILE A 191 2.57 13.95 11.91
N ASP A 192 3.86 14.19 12.14
CA ASP A 192 4.37 15.40 12.82
C ASP A 192 5.73 15.83 12.24
N ASP A 193 6.20 17.03 12.57
CA ASP A 193 7.46 17.59 12.07
C ASP A 193 8.72 17.08 12.81
N SER A 194 8.61 16.02 13.61
CA SER A 194 9.76 15.48 14.36
C SER A 194 10.70 14.64 13.51
N ARG A 195 10.31 14.29 12.27
CA ARG A 195 11.15 13.60 11.30
C ARG A 195 12.16 14.58 10.70
N LYS A 196 13.43 14.25 10.83
CA LYS A 196 14.56 14.98 10.23
C LYS A 196 15.26 14.02 9.28
N ASP A 197 14.87 14.06 8.02
CA ASP A 197 15.48 13.32 6.92
C ASP A 197 15.67 14.21 5.69
#